data_AF-A0A7C2YNH5-F1
#
_entry.id   AF-A0A7C2YNH5-F1
#
_cell.length_a   1.000
_cell.length_b   1.000
_cell.length_c   1.000
_cell.angle_alpha   90.00
_cell.angle_beta   90.00
_cell.angle_gamma   90.00
#
_symmetry.space_group_name_H-M   'P 1'
#
loop_
_entity.id
_entity.type
_entity.pdbx_description
1 polymer ?
#
loop_
_entity_poly.entity_id
_entity_poly.type
_entity_poly.pdbx_seq_one_letter_code
_entity_poly.pdbx_strand_id
1 'polypeptide(L)'
;MIIDAAPALSTAFIWAWASITYGDFMRRIKPITVNFLRMLYASTALLIPAILLRFNVGAVWGSLSGLLSLAIGDSLYLMSINYSGVSVAAPVSYTYIPITVLLATLLG
;
A
#
# COMPACT_ATOMS: atom_id res chain seq x y z
N MET A 1 -6.34 25.47 -1.84
CA MET A 1 -6.64 24.81 -0.54
C MET A 1 -7.46 23.53 -0.68
N ILE A 2 -8.70 23.55 -1.21
CA ILE A 2 -9.48 22.29 -1.42
C ILE A 2 -8.94 21.47 -2.60
N ILE A 3 -8.52 22.14 -3.69
CA ILE A 3 -7.98 21.48 -4.90
C ILE A 3 -6.68 20.70 -4.57
N ASP A 4 -5.82 21.29 -3.73
CA ASP A 4 -4.55 20.66 -3.30
C ASP A 4 -4.77 19.44 -2.40
N ALA A 5 -5.88 19.40 -1.66
CA ALA A 5 -6.25 18.29 -0.78
C ALA A 5 -6.99 17.15 -1.52
N ALA A 6 -7.48 17.38 -2.74
CA ALA A 6 -8.27 16.41 -3.48
C ALA A 6 -7.53 15.08 -3.73
N PRO A 7 -6.23 15.04 -4.07
CA PRO A 7 -5.49 13.78 -4.21
C PRO A 7 -5.41 13.01 -2.89
N ALA A 8 -5.19 13.72 -1.77
CA ALA A 8 -5.09 13.11 -0.45
C ALA A 8 -6.44 12.52 -0.01
N LEU A 9 -7.54 13.25 -0.19
CA LEU A 9 -8.89 12.78 0.12
C LEU A 9 -9.29 11.58 -0.75
N SER A 10 -8.99 11.64 -2.05
CA SER A 10 -9.26 10.53 -2.98
C SER A 10 -8.48 9.28 -2.57
N THR A 11 -7.21 9.45 -2.22
CA THR A 11 -6.36 8.34 -1.75
C THR A 11 -6.90 7.76 -0.44
N ALA A 12 -7.25 8.59 0.53
CA ALA A 12 -7.82 8.14 1.81
C ALA A 12 -9.12 7.35 1.60
N PHE A 13 -10.01 7.83 0.72
CA PHE A 13 -11.24 7.14 0.38
C PHE A 13 -10.98 5.78 -0.28
N ILE A 14 -10.09 5.74 -1.29
CA ILE A 14 -9.72 4.50 -1.99
C ILE A 14 -9.15 3.48 -0.99
N TRP A 15 -8.23 3.90 -0.11
CA TRP A 15 -7.61 2.98 0.86
C TRP A 15 -8.59 2.48 1.93
N ALA A 16 -9.50 3.33 2.41
CA ALA A 16 -10.54 2.92 3.34
C ALA A 16 -11.48 1.89 2.70
N TRP A 17 -11.98 2.17 1.50
CA TRP A 17 -12.87 1.29 0.75
C TRP A 17 -12.19 -0.04 0.37
N ALA A 18 -10.94 0.03 -0.12
CA ALA A 18 -10.17 -1.12 -0.53
C ALA A 18 -9.95 -2.10 0.64
N SER A 19 -9.63 -1.58 1.84
CA SER A 19 -9.41 -2.39 3.03
C SER A 19 -10.65 -3.20 3.43
N ILE A 20 -11.84 -2.59 3.32
CA ILE A 20 -13.12 -3.29 3.53
C ILE A 20 -13.31 -4.37 2.46
N THR A 21 -13.13 -4.01 1.19
CA THR A 21 -13.35 -4.91 0.05
C THR A 21 -12.40 -6.10 0.05
N TYR A 22 -11.13 -5.91 0.44
CA TYR A 22 -10.17 -7.01 0.54
C TYR A 22 -10.60 -8.05 1.58
N GLY A 23 -11.29 -7.63 2.64
CA GLY A 23 -11.88 -8.56 3.60
C GLY A 23 -12.79 -9.59 2.93
N ASP A 24 -13.62 -9.16 1.97
CA ASP A 24 -14.50 -10.06 1.23
C ASP A 24 -13.76 -11.00 0.28
N PHE A 25 -12.73 -10.51 -0.41
CA PHE A 25 -11.87 -11.36 -1.25
C PHE A 25 -11.11 -12.40 -0.42
N MET A 26 -10.62 -12.01 0.76
CA MET A 26 -9.87 -12.90 1.65
C MET A 26 -10.72 -13.99 2.30
N ARG A 27 -12.05 -13.91 2.21
CA ARG A 27 -12.95 -15.03 2.55
C ARG A 27 -12.92 -16.14 1.51
N ARG A 28 -12.49 -15.84 0.27
CA ARG A 28 -12.51 -16.77 -0.87
C ARG A 28 -11.11 -17.23 -1.29
N ILE A 29 -10.10 -16.38 -1.12
CA ILE A 29 -8.70 -16.65 -1.52
C ILE A 29 -7.72 -16.20 -0.43
N LYS A 30 -6.51 -16.78 -0.43
CA LYS A 30 -5.49 -16.49 0.59
C LYS A 30 -5.04 -15.02 0.55
N PRO A 31 -4.75 -14.37 1.69
CA PRO A 31 -4.29 -12.98 1.75
C PRO A 31 -3.08 -12.67 0.86
N ILE A 32 -2.11 -13.61 0.80
CA ILE A 32 -0.92 -13.48 -0.06
C ILE A 32 -1.32 -13.45 -1.54
N THR A 33 -2.30 -14.25 -1.95
CA THR A 33 -2.80 -14.25 -3.33
C THR A 33 -3.51 -12.95 -3.67
N VAL A 34 -4.30 -12.39 -2.72
CA VAL A 34 -4.90 -11.05 -2.89
C VAL A 34 -3.82 -10.00 -3.07
N ASN A 35 -2.76 -10.03 -2.25
CA ASN A 35 -1.67 -9.07 -2.37
C ASN A 35 -0.93 -9.22 -3.71
N PHE A 36 -0.65 -10.45 -4.12
CA PHE A 36 0.01 -10.71 -5.40
C PHE A 36 -0.80 -10.15 -6.58
N LEU A 37 -2.11 -10.39 -6.63
CA LEU A 37 -2.98 -9.85 -7.67
C LEU A 37 -2.98 -8.32 -7.65
N ARG A 38 -3.11 -7.72 -6.47
CA ARG A 38 -3.09 -6.26 -6.28
C ARG A 38 -1.78 -5.65 -6.79
N MET A 39 -0.64 -6.25 -6.46
CA MET A 39 0.67 -5.82 -6.95
C MET A 39 0.81 -6.01 -8.46
N LEU A 40 0.34 -7.14 -9.00
CA LEU A 40 0.39 -7.42 -10.44
C LEU A 40 -0.38 -6.37 -11.24
N TYR A 41 -1.61 -6.06 -10.84
CA TYR A 41 -2.43 -5.05 -11.52
C TYR A 41 -1.82 -3.65 -11.39
N ALA A 42 -1.39 -3.26 -10.19
CA ALA A 42 -0.75 -1.97 -9.97
C ALA A 42 0.54 -1.82 -10.80
N SER A 43 1.40 -2.83 -10.81
CA SER A 43 2.66 -2.82 -11.55
C SER A 43 2.43 -2.76 -13.06
N THR A 44 1.43 -3.49 -13.56
CA THR A 44 1.08 -3.48 -14.99
C THR A 44 0.55 -2.11 -15.41
N ALA A 45 -0.33 -1.50 -14.60
CA ALA A 45 -0.85 -0.16 -14.85
C ALA A 45 0.26 0.90 -14.82
N LEU A 46 1.22 0.77 -13.90
CA LEU A 46 2.35 1.70 -13.73
C LEU A 46 3.52 1.44 -14.70
N LEU A 47 3.52 0.33 -15.43
CA LEU A 47 4.56 0.02 -16.41
C LEU A 47 4.59 1.07 -17.53
N ILE A 48 3.42 1.51 -18.00
CA ILE A 48 3.27 2.49 -19.08
C ILE A 48 3.95 3.82 -18.71
N PRO A 49 3.61 4.49 -17.60
CA PRO A 49 4.30 5.72 -17.21
C PRO A 49 5.77 5.48 -16.88
N ALA A 50 6.15 4.33 -16.31
CA ALA A 50 7.56 4.02 -16.04
C ALA A 50 8.41 3.97 -17.32
N ILE A 51 7.88 3.40 -18.41
CA ILE A 51 8.57 3.37 -19.72
C ILE A 51 8.67 4.80 -20.30
N LEU A 52 7.57 5.57 -20.26
CA LEU A 52 7.53 6.93 -20.79
C LEU A 52 8.51 7.88 -20.07
N LEU A 53 8.62 7.74 -18.74
CA LEU A 53 9.50 8.57 -17.90
C LEU A 53 10.95 8.09 -17.85
N ARG A 54 11.23 6.92 -18.45
CA ARG A 54 12.53 6.22 -18.46
C ARG A 54 13.02 5.82 -17.08
N PHE A 55 13.44 4.57 -16.95
CA PHE A 55 14.05 4.08 -15.71
C PHE A 55 15.35 4.83 -15.40
N ASN A 56 15.52 5.21 -14.13
CA ASN A 56 16.73 5.83 -13.61
C ASN A 56 17.23 5.04 -12.38
N VAL A 57 18.30 5.50 -11.73
CA VAL A 57 18.86 4.85 -10.52
C VAL A 57 17.82 4.72 -9.39
N GLY A 58 16.87 5.66 -9.32
CA GLY A 58 15.74 5.60 -8.40
C GLY A 58 14.81 4.41 -8.63
N ALA A 59 14.82 3.78 -9.81
CA ALA A 59 14.05 2.56 -10.06
C ALA A 59 14.56 1.38 -9.23
N VAL A 60 15.87 1.29 -8.99
CA VAL A 60 16.46 0.23 -8.15
C VAL A 60 16.02 0.40 -6.70
N TRP A 61 16.17 1.62 -6.17
CA TRP A 61 15.74 1.95 -4.81
C TRP A 61 14.22 1.83 -4.63
N GLY A 62 13.45 2.26 -5.63
CA GLY A 62 12.00 2.10 -5.66
C GLY A 62 11.57 0.62 -5.68
N SER A 63 12.31 -0.24 -6.40
CA SER A 63 12.04 -1.68 -6.42
C SER A 63 12.34 -2.34 -5.08
N LEU A 64 13.46 -1.99 -4.43
CA LEU A 64 13.81 -2.47 -3.09
C LEU A 64 12.79 -1.99 -2.04
N SER A 65 12.40 -0.72 -2.11
CA SER A 65 11.35 -0.15 -1.27
C SER A 65 10.02 -0.86 -1.50
N GLY A 66 9.66 -1.14 -2.77
CA GLY A 66 8.46 -1.89 -3.14
C GLY A 66 8.47 -3.32 -2.61
N LEU A 67 9.62 -3.99 -2.58
CA LEU A 67 9.74 -5.32 -1.97
C LEU A 67 9.43 -5.28 -0.47
N LEU A 68 10.01 -4.32 0.26
CA LEU A 68 9.79 -4.19 1.70
C LEU A 68 8.36 -3.74 2.04
N SER A 69 7.84 -2.74 1.33
CA SER A 69 6.54 -2.14 1.61
C SER A 69 5.39 -2.96 1.01
N LEU A 70 5.40 -3.17 -0.31
CA LEU A 70 4.29 -3.80 -1.03
C LEU A 70 4.33 -5.32 -0.91
N ALA A 71 5.50 -5.95 -1.00
CA ALA A 71 5.53 -7.42 -0.90
C ALA A 71 5.41 -7.88 0.56
N ILE A 72 6.25 -7.36 1.46
CA ILE A 72 6.24 -7.79 2.87
C ILE A 72 5.16 -7.04 3.66
N GLY A 73 5.21 -5.70 3.65
CA GLY A 73 4.29 -4.86 4.43
C GLY A 73 2.82 -5.11 4.11
N ASP A 74 2.40 -5.01 2.84
CA ASP A 74 1.00 -5.21 2.47
C ASP A 74 0.53 -6.66 2.69
N SER A 75 1.41 -7.66 2.55
CA SER A 75 1.07 -9.04 2.88
C SER A 75 0.75 -9.17 4.37
N LEU A 76 1.60 -8.61 5.23
CA LEU A 76 1.37 -8.60 6.68
C LEU A 76 0.11 -7.82 7.04
N TYR A 77 -0.13 -6.69 6.38
CA TYR A 77 -1.35 -5.90 6.57
C TYR A 77 -2.62 -6.68 6.20
N LEU A 78 -2.66 -7.31 5.03
CA LEU A 78 -3.79 -8.11 4.59
C LEU A 78 -3.99 -9.35 5.47
N MET A 79 -2.89 -9.99 5.91
CA MET A 79 -2.97 -11.05 6.91
C MET A 79 -3.59 -10.52 8.21
N SER A 80 -3.18 -9.35 8.71
CA SER A 80 -3.74 -8.77 9.93
C SER A 80 -5.25 -8.49 9.80
N ILE A 81 -5.71 -8.01 8.65
CA ILE A 81 -7.14 -7.84 8.35
C ILE A 81 -7.85 -9.20 8.39
N ASN A 82 -7.26 -10.24 7.79
CA ASN A 82 -7.86 -11.57 7.76
C ASN A 82 -7.98 -12.19 9.17
N TYR A 83 -7.00 -11.94 10.06
CA TYR A 83 -7.00 -12.48 11.43
C TYR A 83 -7.84 -11.67 12.42
N SER A 84 -7.79 -10.34 12.35
CA SER A 84 -8.36 -9.45 13.39
C SER A 84 -9.52 -8.57 12.91
N GLY A 85 -9.83 -8.60 11.61
CA GLY A 85 -10.80 -7.72 10.98
C GLY A 85 -10.27 -6.31 10.70
N VAL A 86 -10.89 -5.63 9.74
CA VAL A 86 -10.47 -4.29 9.29
C VAL A 86 -10.51 -3.26 10.42
N SER A 87 -11.53 -3.32 11.28
CA SER A 87 -11.75 -2.37 12.37
C SER A 87 -10.64 -2.37 13.43
N VAL A 88 -9.86 -3.45 13.54
CA VAL A 88 -8.71 -3.54 14.47
C VAL A 88 -7.40 -3.39 13.70
N ALA A 89 -7.26 -4.11 12.58
CA ALA A 89 -6.04 -4.11 11.78
C ALA A 89 -5.65 -2.72 11.26
N ALA A 90 -6.61 -1.92 10.79
CA ALA A 90 -6.31 -0.61 10.22
C ALA A 90 -5.82 0.41 11.27
N PRO A 91 -6.51 0.66 12.39
CA PRO A 91 -6.00 1.56 13.44
C PRO A 91 -4.64 1.14 14.01
N VAL A 92 -4.43 -0.15 14.24
CA VAL A 92 -3.14 -0.66 14.74
C VAL A 92 -2.04 -0.43 13.73
N SER A 93 -2.31 -0.67 12.45
CA SER A 93 -1.33 -0.43 11.39
C SER A 93 -0.96 1.05 11.29
N TYR A 94 -1.90 1.98 11.49
CA TYR A 94 -1.62 3.43 11.47
C TYR A 94 -0.65 3.92 12.56
N THR A 95 -0.24 3.08 13.51
CA THR A 95 0.92 3.36 14.36
C THR A 95 2.21 3.56 13.55
N TYR A 96 2.26 3.13 12.29
CA TYR A 96 3.37 3.47 11.39
C TYR A 96 3.51 4.99 11.20
N ILE A 97 2.43 5.77 11.29
CA ILE A 97 2.46 7.23 11.02
C ILE A 97 3.47 7.95 11.92
N PRO A 98 3.38 7.88 13.27
CA PRO A 98 4.39 8.50 14.13
C PRO A 98 5.78 7.92 13.90
N ILE A 99 5.91 6.63 13.59
CA ILE A 99 7.20 5.98 13.29
C ILE A 99 7.81 6.58 12.02
N THR A 100 7.02 6.76 10.96
CA THR A 100 7.47 7.35 9.70
C THR A 100 7.90 8.80 9.89
N VAL A 101 7.16 9.58 10.69
CA VAL A 101 7.56 10.97 11.01
C VAL A 101 8.89 10.98 11.78
N LEU A 102 9.05 10.12 12.78
CA LEU A 102 10.31 9.99 13.52
C LEU A 102 11.48 9.60 12.60
N LEU A 103 11.29 8.58 11.75
CA LEU A 103 12.32 8.13 10.83
C LEU A 103 12.68 9.19 9.79
N ALA A 104 11.70 9.93 9.25
CA ALA A 104 11.96 11.06 8.36
C ALA A 104 12.82 12.12 9.05
N THR A 105 12.50 12.48 10.30
CA THR A 105 13.34 13.45 11.04
C THR A 105 14.76 12.97 11.33
N LEU A 106 14.96 11.66 11.49
CA LEU A 106 16.28 11.08 11.82
C LEU A 106 17.14 10.80 10.59
N LEU A 107 16.52 10.49 9.44
CA LEU A 107 17.21 10.01 8.24
C LEU A 107 17.20 11.00 7.07
N GLY A 108 16.33 12.03 7.10
CA GLY A 108 16.25 13.10 6.08
C GLY A 108 15.16 12.86 5.05
#